data_AF-A0AAW9JR74-F1
#
_entry.id   AF-A0AAW9JR74-F1
#
_cell.length_a   1.000
_cell.length_b   1.000
_cell.length_c   1.000
_cell.angle_alpha   90.00
_cell.angle_beta   90.00
_cell.angle_gamma   90.00
#
_symmetry.space_group_name_H-M   'P 1'
#
loop_
_entity.id
_entity.type
_entity.pdbx_description
1 polymer ?
#
loop_
_entity_poly.entity_id
_entity_poly.type
_entity_poly.pdbx_seq_one_letter_code
_entity_poly.pdbx_strand_id
1 'polypeptide(L)'
;MNIDTIAFSNEPSIGVLYLNGLKPTFVREKFNKKSLVFSRIKEMKETGFNYAYMNDILVIEDTAKKRPIYECMVEDLALSTQGDFIAFFHAEIKNHIWLASSLTLPNMVYLKRHLITIKY
;
A
#
# COMPACT_ATOMS: atom_id res chain seq x y z
N MET A 1 -9.70 12.93 18.90
CA MET A 1 -8.77 13.57 17.94
C MET A 1 -8.77 12.69 16.71
N ASN A 2 -9.19 13.22 15.56
CA ASN A 2 -9.27 12.45 14.32
C ASN A 2 -7.87 12.32 13.71
N ILE A 3 -7.45 11.11 13.36
CA ILE A 3 -6.13 10.86 12.79
C ILE A 3 -6.28 10.89 11.26
N ASP A 4 -6.11 12.07 10.68
CA ASP A 4 -6.34 12.28 9.24
C ASP A 4 -5.02 12.43 8.45
N THR A 5 -3.86 12.44 9.14
CA THR A 5 -2.58 12.78 8.52
C THR A 5 -1.60 11.61 8.51
N ILE A 6 -1.16 11.24 7.30
CA ILE A 6 -0.06 10.30 7.06
C ILE A 6 1.18 11.04 6.55
N ALA A 7 2.24 11.05 7.35
CA ALA A 7 3.55 11.50 6.97
C ALA A 7 4.42 10.30 6.55
N PHE A 8 5.28 10.50 5.56
CA PHE A 8 6.19 9.47 5.08
C PHE A 8 7.61 9.83 5.52
N SER A 9 8.35 8.86 6.05
CA SER A 9 9.80 9.00 6.25
C SER A 9 10.49 9.36 4.93
N ASN A 10 11.64 10.06 4.97
CA ASN A 10 12.24 10.66 3.76
C ASN A 10 12.58 9.66 2.63
N GLU A 11 12.66 8.36 2.90
CA GLU A 11 12.93 7.30 1.91
C GLU A 11 12.27 5.96 2.32
N PRO A 12 10.93 5.82 2.24
CA PRO A 12 10.28 4.58 2.63
C PRO A 12 10.50 3.52 1.54
N SER A 13 10.90 2.32 1.93
CA SER A 13 10.84 1.13 1.08
C SER A 13 9.39 0.65 1.02
N ILE A 14 8.88 0.43 -0.17
CA ILE A 14 7.46 0.12 -0.36
C ILE A 14 7.31 -1.35 -0.73
N GLY A 15 6.40 -2.06 -0.09
CA GLY A 15 5.91 -3.33 -0.61
C GLY A 15 4.87 -3.04 -1.68
N VAL A 16 5.00 -3.62 -2.88
CA VAL A 16 4.00 -3.43 -3.95
C VAL A 16 3.44 -4.78 -4.35
N LEU A 17 2.14 -4.84 -4.58
CA LEU A 17 1.45 -5.93 -5.26
C LEU A 17 1.01 -5.40 -6.61
N TYR A 18 1.62 -5.84 -7.71
CA TYR A 18 1.11 -5.55 -9.05
C TYR A 18 -0.01 -6.51 -9.41
N LEU A 19 -1.15 -5.96 -9.80
CA LEU A 19 -2.39 -6.70 -10.07
C LEU A 19 -2.42 -7.27 -11.49
N ASN A 20 -1.71 -6.64 -12.43
CA ASN A 20 -1.59 -7.10 -13.81
C ASN A 20 -0.68 -8.33 -14.01
N GLY A 21 0.18 -8.65 -13.04
CA GLY A 21 1.19 -9.71 -13.15
C GLY A 21 0.76 -11.10 -12.69
N LEU A 22 -0.49 -11.27 -12.20
CA LEU A 22 -1.02 -12.49 -11.56
C LEU A 22 -0.18 -13.05 -10.39
N LYS A 23 0.88 -12.35 -9.98
CA LYS A 23 1.75 -12.71 -8.87
C LYS A 23 2.18 -11.45 -8.10
N PRO A 24 1.96 -11.41 -6.78
CA PRO A 24 2.52 -10.39 -5.92
C PRO A 24 4.03 -10.27 -6.12
N THR A 25 4.48 -9.10 -6.58
CA THR A 25 5.88 -8.85 -6.90
C THR A 25 6.42 -7.79 -5.96
N PHE A 26 7.18 -8.21 -4.96
CA PHE A 26 7.81 -7.29 -4.02
C PHE A 26 8.88 -6.44 -4.70
N VAL A 27 8.65 -5.13 -4.82
CA VAL A 27 9.60 -4.18 -5.39
C VAL A 27 10.29 -3.39 -4.28
N ARG A 28 11.49 -3.85 -3.89
CA ARG A 28 12.35 -3.19 -2.90
C ARG A 28 13.16 -2.03 -3.49
N GLU A 29 12.70 -1.40 -4.56
CA GLU A 29 13.50 -0.36 -5.21
C GLU A 29 13.55 0.91 -4.36
N LYS A 30 14.72 1.57 -4.38
CA LYS A 30 14.89 2.89 -3.79
C LYS A 30 13.93 3.85 -4.45
N PHE A 31 12.96 4.27 -3.67
CA PHE A 31 11.90 5.18 -4.03
C PHE A 31 12.49 6.53 -4.44
N ASN A 32 12.59 6.78 -5.74
CA ASN A 32 12.90 8.10 -6.25
C ASN A 32 11.63 8.77 -6.75
N LYS A 33 11.62 10.11 -6.80
CA LYS A 33 10.45 10.92 -7.17
C LYS A 33 9.88 10.63 -8.57
N LYS A 34 10.56 9.83 -9.40
CA LYS A 34 10.12 9.42 -10.74
C LYS A 34 9.40 8.06 -10.75
N SER A 35 9.34 7.35 -9.62
CA SER A 35 8.56 6.11 -9.53
C SER A 35 7.08 6.40 -9.70
N LEU A 36 6.43 5.64 -10.59
CA LEU A 36 4.98 5.71 -10.82
C LEU A 36 4.18 5.56 -9.51
N VAL A 37 4.68 4.74 -8.58
CA VAL A 37 4.06 4.53 -7.27
C VAL A 37 4.07 5.82 -6.44
N PHE A 38 5.15 6.62 -6.50
CA PHE A 38 5.22 7.88 -5.75
C PHE A 38 4.31 8.95 -6.30
N SER A 39 4.31 9.15 -7.62
CA SER A 39 3.45 10.15 -8.25
C SER A 39 1.98 9.83 -7.98
N ARG A 40 1.60 8.54 -8.06
CA ARG A 40 0.25 8.09 -7.73
C ARG A 40 -0.11 8.28 -6.26
N ILE A 41 0.75 7.90 -5.32
CA ILE A 41 0.48 8.15 -3.89
C ILE A 41 0.30 9.64 -3.62
N LYS A 42 1.10 10.51 -4.26
CA LYS A 42 0.95 11.96 -4.12
C LYS A 42 -0.38 12.46 -4.72
N GLU A 43 -0.75 12.01 -5.91
CA GLU A 43 -2.05 12.32 -6.51
C GLU A 43 -3.22 11.85 -5.63
N MET A 44 -3.12 10.64 -5.08
CA MET A 44 -4.13 10.06 -4.19
C MET A 44 -4.25 10.81 -2.86
N LYS A 45 -3.15 11.37 -2.36
CA LYS A 45 -3.16 12.30 -1.21
C LYS A 45 -4.02 13.52 -1.46
N GLU A 46 -3.98 14.06 -2.67
CA GLU A 46 -4.68 15.29 -3.04
C GLU A 46 -6.19 15.06 -3.21
N THR A 47 -6.62 13.82 -3.48
CA THR A 47 -8.04 13.48 -3.71
C THR A 47 -8.75 12.82 -2.51
N GLY A 48 -8.04 12.61 -1.40
CA GLY A 48 -8.47 11.71 -0.33
C GLY A 48 -8.20 10.25 -0.73
N PHE A 49 -7.57 9.49 0.16
CA PHE A 49 -7.22 8.10 -0.06
C PHE A 49 -8.03 7.20 0.88
N ASN A 50 -8.53 6.10 0.33
CA ASN A 50 -8.94 4.96 1.13
C ASN A 50 -7.68 4.21 1.52
N TYR A 51 -7.45 4.09 2.81
CA TYR A 51 -6.37 3.29 3.36
C TYR A 51 -6.93 2.35 4.41
N ALA A 52 -6.28 1.21 4.54
CA ALA A 52 -6.60 0.23 5.55
C ALA A 52 -5.36 -0.04 6.39
N TYR A 53 -5.60 -0.53 7.59
CA TYR A 53 -4.54 -0.77 8.56
C TYR A 53 -4.68 -2.16 9.16
N MET A 54 -3.57 -2.87 9.21
CA MET A 54 -3.51 -4.22 9.76
C MET A 54 -2.20 -4.36 10.53
N ASN A 55 -2.29 -4.50 11.84
CA ASN A 55 -1.15 -4.55 12.77
C ASN A 55 -0.28 -3.29 12.76
N ASP A 56 0.85 -3.32 12.06
CA ASP A 56 1.79 -2.22 11.85
C ASP A 56 1.94 -1.92 10.36
N ILE A 57 1.01 -2.40 9.54
CA ILE A 57 1.04 -2.30 8.08
C ILE A 57 -0.07 -1.38 7.59
N LEU A 58 0.33 -0.31 6.91
CA LEU A 58 -0.53 0.59 6.17
C LEU A 58 -0.66 0.10 4.73
N VAL A 59 -1.91 -0.04 4.29
CA VAL A 59 -2.26 -0.47 2.93
C VAL A 59 -2.89 0.71 2.18
N ILE A 60 -2.36 1.00 0.99
CA ILE A 60 -2.84 2.05 0.10
C ILE A 60 -3.10 1.43 -1.28
N GLU A 61 -4.36 1.42 -1.68
CA GLU A 61 -4.79 0.97 -3.01
C GLU A 61 -4.39 1.97 -4.08
N ASP A 62 -4.29 1.58 -5.36
CA ASP A 62 -4.28 2.51 -6.50
C ASP A 62 -5.73 2.73 -6.98
N THR A 63 -6.23 3.96 -6.98
CA THR A 63 -7.65 4.28 -7.29
C THR A 63 -7.86 4.80 -8.70
N ALA A 64 -7.04 4.37 -9.66
CA ALA A 64 -7.19 4.70 -11.07
C ALA A 64 -8.57 4.26 -11.65
N LYS A 65 -9.53 5.19 -11.67
CA LYS A 65 -10.98 5.06 -11.97
C LYS A 65 -11.41 4.41 -13.30
N LYS A 66 -10.51 3.84 -14.10
CA LYS A 66 -10.81 3.25 -15.43
C LYS A 66 -10.19 1.87 -15.64
N ARG A 67 -9.91 1.15 -14.56
CA ARG A 67 -9.25 -0.17 -14.61
C ARG A 67 -10.17 -1.27 -14.10
N PRO A 68 -9.92 -2.54 -14.48
CA PRO A 68 -10.62 -3.68 -13.89
C PRO A 68 -10.54 -3.63 -12.36
N ILE A 69 -11.62 -4.06 -11.71
CA ILE A 69 -11.65 -4.24 -10.26
C ILE A 69 -10.88 -5.51 -9.93
N TYR A 70 -9.95 -5.41 -9.00
CA TYR A 70 -9.24 -6.56 -8.44
C TYR A 70 -9.65 -6.74 -6.99
N GLU A 71 -10.00 -7.98 -6.64
CA GLU A 71 -10.26 -8.38 -5.26
C GLU A 71 -9.08 -9.18 -4.72
N CYS A 72 -8.62 -8.80 -3.53
CA CYS A 72 -7.62 -9.58 -2.82
C CYS A 72 -7.88 -9.56 -1.31
N MET A 73 -7.37 -10.59 -0.65
CA MET A 73 -7.44 -10.73 0.80
C MET A 73 -6.03 -10.60 1.36
N VAL A 74 -5.89 -9.79 2.40
CA VAL A 74 -4.72 -9.81 3.29
C VAL A 74 -5.24 -10.24 4.65
N GLU A 75 -5.03 -11.51 5.01
CA GLU A 75 -5.78 -12.14 6.10
C GLU A 75 -7.30 -11.99 5.92
N ASP A 76 -7.97 -11.34 6.86
CA ASP A 76 -9.41 -11.05 6.91
C ASP A 76 -9.77 -9.68 6.32
N LEU A 77 -8.78 -8.91 5.84
CA LEU A 77 -9.01 -7.65 5.15
C LEU A 77 -9.28 -7.90 3.66
N ALA A 78 -10.54 -7.71 3.26
CA ALA A 78 -10.95 -7.66 1.86
C ALA A 78 -10.60 -6.29 1.24
N LEU A 79 -9.83 -6.32 0.16
CA LEU A 79 -9.45 -5.15 -0.62
C LEU A 79 -10.08 -5.26 -2.01
N SER A 80 -10.69 -4.17 -2.46
CA SER A 80 -11.34 -4.09 -3.76
C SER A 80 -10.87 -2.81 -4.45
N THR A 81 -9.95 -2.97 -5.40
CA THR A 81 -9.21 -1.84 -5.96
C THR A 81 -9.33 -1.77 -7.48
N GLN A 82 -9.46 -0.55 -7.99
CA GLN A 82 -9.42 -0.23 -9.42
C GLN A 82 -8.04 0.37 -9.75
N GLY A 83 -7.03 -0.48 -9.87
CA GLY A 83 -5.63 -0.04 -9.91
C GLY A 83 -4.69 -1.00 -10.61
N ASP A 84 -3.45 -0.58 -10.81
CA ASP A 84 -2.36 -1.46 -11.25
C ASP A 84 -1.67 -2.14 -10.08
N PHE A 85 -1.75 -1.56 -8.88
CA PHE A 85 -1.04 -2.07 -7.72
C PHE A 85 -1.67 -1.70 -6.37
N ILE A 86 -1.21 -2.38 -5.31
CA ILE A 86 -1.44 -2.03 -3.91
C ILE A 86 -0.08 -1.78 -3.25
N ALA A 87 0.04 -0.66 -2.52
CA ALA A 87 1.25 -0.27 -1.79
C ALA A 87 1.12 -0.56 -0.29
N PHE A 88 2.20 -1.06 0.29
CA PHE A 88 2.30 -1.47 1.68
C PHE A 88 3.48 -0.75 2.36
N PHE A 89 3.24 -0.26 3.58
CA PHE A 89 4.23 0.45 4.41
C PHE A 89 4.19 -0.08 5.83
N HIS A 90 5.33 -0.05 6.54
CA HIS A 90 5.27 -0.09 7.99
C HIS A 90 4.75 1.27 8.48
N ALA A 91 3.86 1.30 9.46
CA ALA A 91 3.35 2.54 10.01
C ALA A 91 3.23 2.48 11.53
N GLU A 92 3.51 3.62 12.16
CA GLU A 92 3.37 3.83 13.60
C GLU A 92 2.62 5.14 13.88
N ILE A 93 1.90 5.23 14.99
CA ILE A 93 1.28 6.48 15.44
C ILE A 93 2.27 7.23 16.33
N LYS A 94 2.62 8.45 15.94
CA LYS A 94 3.41 9.36 16.77
C LYS A 94 2.78 10.74 16.76
N ASN A 95 2.50 11.29 17.95
CA ASN A 95 1.90 12.62 18.10
C ASN A 95 0.62 12.80 17.25
N HIS A 96 -0.25 11.78 17.21
CA HIS A 96 -1.47 11.77 16.40
C HIS A 96 -1.25 11.83 14.87
N ILE A 97 -0.05 11.50 14.40
CA ILE A 97 0.30 11.39 12.99
C ILE A 97 0.71 9.95 12.70
N TRP A 98 0.19 9.38 11.61
CA TRP A 98 0.71 8.13 11.09
C TRP A 98 2.05 8.38 10.40
N LEU A 99 3.12 7.75 10.88
CA LEU A 99 4.43 7.78 10.26
C LEU A 99 4.63 6.50 9.44
N ALA A 100 4.50 6.60 8.12
CA ALA A 100 4.74 5.51 7.19
C ALA A 100 6.23 5.42 6.81
N SER A 101 6.79 4.22 6.86
CA SER A 101 8.19 3.93 6.59
C SER A 101 8.38 2.59 5.87
N SER A 102 9.65 2.19 5.73
CA SER A 102 10.04 0.95 5.07
C SER A 102 9.46 -0.29 5.75
N LEU A 103 8.90 -1.22 4.97
CA LEU A 103 8.59 -2.54 5.51
C LEU A 103 9.85 -3.26 5.95
N THR A 104 9.80 -3.86 7.14
CA THR A 104 10.84 -4.73 7.65
C THR A 104 10.79 -6.10 6.96
N LEU A 105 11.89 -6.87 7.00
CA LEU A 105 11.91 -8.23 6.43
C LEU A 105 10.84 -9.15 7.06
N PRO A 106 10.61 -9.15 8.38
CA PRO A 106 9.51 -9.90 8.99
C PRO A 106 8.14 -9.53 8.42
N ASN A 107 7.84 -8.23 8.30
CA ASN A 107 6.54 -7.77 7.76
C ASN A 107 6.37 -8.20 6.30
N MET A 108 7.47 -8.23 5.54
CA MET A 108 7.45 -8.74 4.17
C MET A 108 7.16 -10.23 4.08
N VAL A 109 7.76 -11.04 4.95
CA VAL A 109 7.49 -12.49 5.01
C VAL A 109 6.04 -12.72 5.41
N TYR A 110 5.54 -11.94 6.36
CA TYR A 110 4.15 -11.98 6.80
C TYR A 110 3.18 -11.67 5.65
N LEU A 111 3.37 -10.57 4.91
CA LEU A 111 2.52 -10.22 3.76
C LEU A 111 2.49 -11.33 2.70
N LYS A 112 3.65 -11.91 2.37
CA LYS A 112 3.74 -13.00 1.39
C LYS A 112 2.97 -14.25 1.80
N ARG A 113 2.84 -14.53 3.09
CA ARG A 113 2.12 -15.71 3.60
C ARG A 113 0.61 -15.54 3.60
N HIS A 114 0.12 -14.31 3.73
CA HIS A 114 -1.29 -14.04 3.98
C HIS A 114 -2.02 -13.35 2.82
N LEU A 115 -1.32 -13.00 1.74
CA LEU A 115 -1.92 -12.39 0.57
C LEU A 115 -2.49 -13.44 -0.39
N ILE A 116 -3.80 -13.37 -0.65
CA ILE A 116 -4.54 -14.24 -1.57
C ILE A 116 -5.21 -13.37 -2.64
N THR A 117 -5.02 -13.68 -3.92
CA THR A 117 -5.64 -12.95 -5.03
C THR A 117 -6.74 -13.80 -5.66
N ILE A 118 -7.94 -13.25 -5.81
CA ILE A 118 -9.07 -13.91 -6.45
C ILE A 118 -9.38 -13.16 -7.74
N LYS A 119 -9.43 -13.90 -8.85
CA LYS A 119 -9.73 -13.32 -10.17
C LYS A 119 -11.18 -13.60 -10.52
N TYR A 120 -11.91 -12.56 -10.91
CA TYR A 120 -13.20 -12.67 -11.60
C TYR A 120 -13.00 -12.47 -13.11
#